data_AF-M6G6B1-F1
#
_entry.id   AF-M6G6B1-F1
#
_cell.length_a   1.000
_cell.length_b   1.000
_cell.length_c   1.000
_cell.angle_alpha   90.00
_cell.angle_beta   90.00
_cell.angle_gamma   90.00
#
_symmetry.space_group_name_H-M   'P 1'
#
loop_
_entity.id
_entity.type
_entity.pdbx_description
1 polymer ?
#
loop_
_entity_poly.entity_id
_entity_poly.type
_entity_poly.pdbx_seq_one_letter_code
_entity_poly.pdbx_strand_id
1 'polypeptide(L)'
;MLDLKDLKNIMNYPVKYGHYNLIPDTLPCESEFTLKLRPMDLRVQWKRCSITADYISLYCSCQEKLDPDSSNTISIVLNELIENAAKFSKDRKGEILLDLKYYSEILKIEIKNSTNEIHKNKLENSISALINRNSDEIYINKLKNRDGNEPNSGIGLLLLSKDFPVRLGFLINEVSHGTYDVTVRAYLDLNEVVKTKLKALSV
;
A
#
# COMPACT_ATOMS: atom_id res chain seq x y z
N MET A 1 29.20 31.37 -0.26
CA MET A 1 28.11 31.65 0.70
C MET A 1 26.86 31.02 0.10
N LEU A 2 26.47 29.83 0.58
CA LEU A 2 25.29 29.12 0.06
C LEU A 2 24.03 29.92 0.42
N ASP A 3 23.12 30.05 -0.55
CA ASP A 3 21.90 30.85 -0.45
C ASP A 3 20.92 30.22 0.55
N LEU A 4 20.40 31.02 1.48
CA LEU A 4 19.46 30.62 2.55
C LEU A 4 18.10 30.13 2.01
N LYS A 5 17.87 30.20 0.69
CA LYS A 5 16.72 29.59 0.01
C LYS A 5 16.88 28.10 -0.28
N ASP A 6 18.11 27.58 -0.38
CA ASP A 6 18.37 26.14 -0.57
C ASP A 6 18.19 25.32 0.72
N LEU A 7 17.99 25.99 1.86
CA LEU A 7 17.70 25.38 3.17
C LEU A 7 16.20 25.14 3.43
N LYS A 8 15.31 25.47 2.48
CA LYS A 8 13.85 25.32 2.62
C LYS A 8 13.30 24.01 2.05
N ASN A 9 13.74 22.89 2.63
CA ASN A 9 12.96 21.67 2.94
C ASN A 9 13.92 20.53 3.25
N ILE A 10 14.67 20.63 4.34
CA ILE A 10 15.25 19.43 4.94
C ILE A 10 14.08 18.72 5.63
N MET A 11 13.34 17.88 4.90
CA MET A 11 12.49 16.90 5.56
C MET A 11 13.41 15.92 6.26
N ASN A 12 13.42 15.95 7.60
CA ASN A 12 14.17 14.97 8.38
C ASN A 12 13.50 13.60 8.20
N TYR A 13 14.17 12.71 7.47
CA TYR A 13 13.81 11.30 7.42
C TYR A 13 14.30 10.58 8.69
N PRO A 14 13.56 9.58 9.19
CA PRO A 14 12.33 9.01 8.61
C PRO A 14 11.07 9.88 8.79
N VAL A 15 10.20 9.92 7.77
CA VAL A 15 8.89 10.59 7.83
C VAL A 15 7.78 9.55 7.80
N LYS A 16 6.81 9.67 8.72
CA LYS A 16 5.65 8.80 8.83
C LYS A 16 4.37 9.54 8.45
N TYR A 17 3.49 8.88 7.71
CA TYR A 17 2.19 9.43 7.30
C TYR A 17 1.05 8.47 7.64
N GLY A 18 -0.16 9.02 7.82
CA GLY A 18 -1.37 8.23 8.06
C GLY A 18 -1.27 7.34 9.30
N HIS A 19 -1.80 6.12 9.21
CA HIS A 19 -1.94 5.17 10.31
C HIS A 19 -0.68 4.30 10.52
N TYR A 20 0.53 4.80 10.22
CA TYR A 20 1.74 3.96 10.20
C TYR A 20 2.00 3.21 11.53
N ASN A 21 1.74 3.85 12.68
CA ASN A 21 1.90 3.26 14.00
C ASN A 21 0.57 2.75 14.61
N LEU A 22 -0.45 2.40 13.80
CA LEU A 22 -1.74 1.95 14.34
C LEU A 22 -1.61 0.72 15.24
N ILE A 23 -0.80 -0.26 14.82
CA ILE A 23 -0.38 -1.39 15.65
C ILE A 23 1.13 -1.26 15.90
N PRO A 24 1.59 -1.13 17.17
CA PRO A 24 3.01 -1.07 17.50
C PRO A 24 3.75 -2.33 17.04
N ASP A 25 4.97 -2.16 16.54
CA ASP A 25 5.80 -3.30 16.09
C ASP A 25 6.25 -4.21 17.24
N THR A 26 6.12 -3.75 18.49
CA THR A 26 6.38 -4.53 19.70
C THR A 26 5.23 -5.45 20.11
N LEU A 27 4.03 -5.28 19.54
CA LEU A 27 2.89 -6.13 19.85
C LEU A 27 3.09 -7.50 19.20
N PRO A 28 3.09 -8.61 19.98
CA PRO A 28 3.22 -9.95 19.41
C PRO A 28 1.99 -10.26 18.53
N CYS A 29 2.25 -10.80 17.33
CA CYS A 29 1.21 -11.29 16.44
C CYS A 29 0.93 -12.77 16.69
N GLU A 30 -0.26 -13.22 16.31
CA GLU A 30 -0.67 -14.62 16.41
C GLU A 30 -0.07 -15.46 15.27
N SER A 31 0.12 -14.84 14.11
CA SER A 31 0.75 -15.46 12.94
C SER A 31 1.48 -14.41 12.11
N GLU A 32 2.57 -14.83 11.45
CA GLU A 32 3.39 -14.02 10.56
C GLU A 32 3.68 -14.80 9.27
N PHE A 33 3.56 -14.15 8.12
CA PHE A 33 3.96 -14.67 6.82
C PHE A 33 4.78 -13.62 6.09
N THR A 34 6.00 -13.96 5.70
CA THR A 34 6.89 -13.03 5.00
C THR A 34 7.30 -13.61 3.65
N LEU A 35 7.25 -12.77 2.61
CA LEU A 35 7.63 -13.09 1.25
C LEU A 35 8.61 -12.04 0.70
N LYS A 36 9.66 -12.52 0.04
CA LYS A 36 10.63 -11.68 -0.68
C LYS A 36 10.40 -11.80 -2.18
N LEU A 37 10.24 -10.66 -2.85
CA LEU A 37 10.01 -10.57 -4.28
C LEU A 37 11.08 -9.70 -4.94
N ARG A 38 11.30 -9.89 -6.25
CA ARG A 38 12.16 -9.01 -7.05
C ARG A 38 11.30 -8.16 -7.99
N PRO A 39 11.52 -6.84 -8.06
CA PRO A 39 10.78 -5.98 -8.99
C PRO A 39 10.93 -6.39 -10.45
N MET A 40 12.09 -6.89 -10.87
CA MET A 40 12.29 -7.37 -12.25
C MET A 40 11.34 -8.53 -12.58
N ASP A 41 11.16 -9.45 -11.65
CA ASP A 41 10.34 -10.64 -11.85
C ASP A 41 8.87 -10.26 -12.11
N LEU A 42 8.34 -9.38 -11.25
CA LEU A 42 6.99 -8.84 -11.35
C LEU A 42 6.81 -7.95 -12.57
N ARG A 43 7.79 -7.11 -12.92
CA ARG A 43 7.68 -6.21 -14.09
C ARG A 43 7.76 -6.94 -15.43
N VAL A 44 8.52 -8.04 -15.51
CA VAL A 44 8.58 -8.88 -16.72
C VAL A 44 7.32 -9.73 -16.86
N GLN A 45 6.78 -10.24 -15.75
CA GLN A 45 5.58 -11.06 -15.73
C GLN A 45 4.53 -10.42 -14.82
N TRP A 46 3.89 -9.34 -15.29
CA TRP A 46 2.94 -8.55 -14.48
C TRP A 46 1.83 -9.39 -13.85
N LYS A 47 1.39 -10.45 -14.53
CA LYS A 47 0.39 -11.40 -14.01
C LYS A 47 0.80 -12.05 -12.68
N ARG A 48 2.09 -12.08 -12.35
CA ARG A 48 2.59 -12.57 -11.06
C ARG A 48 2.12 -11.70 -9.90
N CYS A 49 1.88 -10.40 -10.09
CA CYS A 49 1.29 -9.55 -9.06
C CYS A 49 -0.05 -10.13 -8.57
N SER A 50 -0.96 -10.42 -9.51
CA SER A 50 -2.28 -10.98 -9.14
C SER A 50 -2.17 -12.41 -8.62
N ILE A 51 -1.33 -13.26 -9.23
CA ILE A 51 -1.15 -14.65 -8.76
C ILE A 51 -0.62 -14.68 -7.33
N THR A 52 0.36 -13.81 -7.00
CA THR A 52 0.89 -13.71 -5.64
C THR A 52 -0.16 -13.19 -4.67
N ALA A 53 -0.95 -12.18 -5.07
CA ALA A 53 -2.05 -11.68 -4.25
C ALA A 53 -3.10 -12.76 -3.96
N ASP A 54 -3.54 -13.50 -4.98
CA ASP A 54 -4.52 -14.59 -4.86
C ASP A 54 -3.99 -15.72 -3.98
N TYR A 55 -2.72 -16.10 -4.14
CA TYR A 55 -2.06 -17.12 -3.33
C TYR A 55 -2.04 -16.74 -1.84
N ILE A 56 -1.60 -15.51 -1.53
CA ILE A 56 -1.53 -15.01 -0.15
C ILE A 56 -2.94 -14.86 0.43
N SER A 57 -3.91 -14.42 -0.38
CA SER A 57 -5.29 -14.30 0.05
C SER A 57 -5.90 -15.65 0.42
N LEU A 58 -5.65 -16.67 -0.41
CA LEU A 58 -6.06 -18.05 -0.12
C LEU A 58 -5.40 -18.56 1.17
N TYR A 59 -4.12 -18.29 1.36
CA TYR A 59 -3.42 -18.60 2.61
C TYR A 59 -4.07 -17.92 3.83
N CYS A 60 -4.43 -16.63 3.72
CA CYS A 60 -5.12 -15.91 4.79
C CYS A 60 -6.49 -16.54 5.08
N SER A 61 -7.23 -16.95 4.04
CA SER A 61 -8.59 -17.50 4.16
C SER A 61 -8.67 -18.86 4.89
N CYS A 62 -7.54 -19.56 5.09
CA CYS A 62 -7.53 -20.80 5.87
C CYS A 62 -7.84 -20.59 7.35
N GLN A 63 -7.87 -19.35 7.84
CA GLN A 63 -8.37 -19.07 9.18
C GLN A 63 -9.90 -19.18 9.17
N GLU A 64 -10.46 -20.03 10.05
CA GLU A 64 -11.86 -20.51 10.06
C GLU A 64 -12.97 -19.43 10.09
N LYS A 65 -12.59 -18.14 10.16
CA LYS A 65 -13.48 -16.98 10.28
C LYS A 65 -13.59 -16.12 9.00
N LEU A 66 -12.82 -16.39 7.96
CA LEU A 66 -12.80 -15.55 6.75
C LEU A 66 -13.78 -16.06 5.70
N ASP A 67 -14.77 -15.24 5.36
CA ASP A 67 -15.68 -15.53 4.26
C ASP A 67 -15.01 -15.27 2.89
N PRO A 68 -15.55 -15.83 1.78
CA PRO A 68 -14.97 -15.66 0.44
C PRO A 68 -14.79 -14.20 0.00
N ASP A 69 -15.64 -13.27 0.46
CA ASP A 69 -15.54 -11.86 0.07
C ASP A 69 -14.44 -11.12 0.83
N SER A 70 -14.15 -11.56 2.06
CA SER A 70 -12.97 -11.10 2.81
C SER A 70 -11.68 -11.52 2.10
N SER A 71 -11.62 -12.76 1.58
CA SER A 71 -10.52 -13.19 0.72
C SER A 71 -10.41 -12.31 -0.52
N ASN A 72 -11.51 -12.08 -1.26
CA ASN A 72 -11.45 -11.22 -2.44
C ASN A 72 -10.93 -9.80 -2.13
N THR A 73 -11.37 -9.21 -1.01
CA THR A 73 -10.86 -7.90 -0.54
C THR A 73 -9.37 -7.94 -0.24
N ILE A 74 -8.89 -8.98 0.44
CA ILE A 74 -7.45 -9.16 0.73
C ILE A 74 -6.67 -9.27 -0.58
N SER A 75 -7.14 -10.05 -1.57
CA SER A 75 -6.47 -10.16 -2.87
C SER A 75 -6.40 -8.81 -3.60
N ILE A 76 -7.48 -8.03 -3.63
CA ILE A 76 -7.49 -6.71 -4.27
C ILE A 76 -6.47 -5.77 -3.61
N VAL A 77 -6.47 -5.68 -2.27
CA VAL A 77 -5.52 -4.86 -1.51
C VAL A 77 -4.08 -5.29 -1.78
N LEU A 78 -3.81 -6.60 -1.71
CA LEU A 78 -2.48 -7.15 -1.96
C LEU A 78 -2.02 -6.87 -3.39
N ASN A 79 -2.87 -7.08 -4.39
CA ASN A 79 -2.52 -6.85 -5.79
C ASN A 79 -2.08 -5.41 -5.99
N GLU A 80 -2.88 -4.43 -5.55
CA GLU A 80 -2.55 -3.01 -5.67
C GLU A 80 -1.25 -2.65 -4.95
N LEU A 81 -1.01 -3.18 -3.75
CA LEU A 81 0.23 -2.94 -3.01
C LEU A 81 1.45 -3.55 -3.70
N ILE A 82 1.35 -4.79 -4.19
CA ILE A 82 2.41 -5.51 -4.91
C ILE A 82 2.73 -4.80 -6.23
N GLU A 83 1.71 -4.42 -6.99
CA GLU A 83 1.85 -3.66 -8.25
C GLU A 83 2.58 -2.33 -8.01
N ASN A 84 2.19 -1.58 -6.97
CA ASN A 84 2.84 -0.33 -6.60
C ASN A 84 4.32 -0.55 -6.24
N ALA A 85 4.63 -1.52 -5.39
CA ALA A 85 6.00 -1.83 -5.02
C ALA A 85 6.86 -2.23 -6.24
N ALA A 86 6.32 -3.06 -7.15
CA ALA A 86 7.00 -3.47 -8.37
C ALA A 86 7.26 -2.29 -9.32
N LYS A 87 6.25 -1.45 -9.54
CA LYS A 87 6.29 -0.31 -10.46
C LYS A 87 7.28 0.75 -9.98
N PHE A 88 7.25 1.09 -8.70
CA PHE A 88 8.02 2.22 -8.16
C PHE A 88 9.38 1.85 -7.61
N SER A 89 9.77 0.58 -7.64
CA SER A 89 11.12 0.17 -7.25
C SER A 89 12.20 0.77 -8.16
N LYS A 90 13.20 1.42 -7.55
CA LYS A 90 14.35 2.06 -8.22
C LYS A 90 15.17 1.05 -9.00
N ASP A 91 15.65 0.00 -8.33
CA ASP A 91 16.42 -1.07 -8.96
C ASP A 91 15.49 -2.23 -9.37
N ARG A 92 15.67 -2.74 -10.59
CA ARG A 92 15.03 -3.96 -11.07
C ARG A 92 15.51 -5.19 -10.29
N LYS A 93 16.78 -5.21 -9.87
CA LYS A 93 17.37 -6.30 -9.08
C LYS A 93 17.22 -6.09 -7.57
N GLY A 94 16.55 -5.02 -7.15
CA GLY A 94 16.26 -4.74 -5.75
C GLY A 94 15.33 -5.77 -5.11
N GLU A 95 14.96 -5.50 -3.87
CA GLU A 95 14.09 -6.36 -3.07
C GLU A 95 12.77 -5.64 -2.77
N ILE A 96 11.68 -6.40 -2.83
CA ILE A 96 10.39 -6.06 -2.24
C ILE A 96 10.18 -7.04 -1.08
N LEU A 97 9.97 -6.51 0.11
CA LEU A 97 9.59 -7.30 1.28
C LEU A 97 8.10 -7.15 1.51
N LEU A 98 7.40 -8.26 1.60
CA LEU A 98 6.00 -8.30 1.97
C LEU A 98 5.89 -9.08 3.27
N ASP A 99 5.30 -8.48 4.29
CA ASP A 99 5.06 -9.08 5.59
C ASP A 99 3.58 -8.99 5.96
N LEU A 100 2.97 -10.11 6.33
CA LEU A 100 1.62 -10.18 6.85
C LEU A 100 1.68 -10.60 8.30
N LYS A 101 0.99 -9.85 9.16
CA LYS A 101 0.84 -10.16 10.58
C LYS A 101 -0.63 -10.16 10.96
N TYR A 102 -1.02 -11.21 11.68
CA TYR A 102 -2.39 -11.39 12.16
C TYR A 102 -2.50 -11.02 13.63
N TYR A 103 -3.48 -10.17 13.94
CA TYR A 103 -3.77 -9.68 15.29
C TYR A 103 -5.26 -9.79 15.59
N SER A 104 -5.69 -10.94 16.11
CA SER A 104 -7.07 -11.25 16.48
C SER A 104 -8.07 -11.14 15.34
N GLU A 105 -8.43 -9.94 14.89
CA GLU A 105 -9.38 -9.70 13.80
C GLU A 105 -8.84 -8.66 12.79
N ILE A 106 -7.57 -8.28 12.95
CA ILE A 106 -6.88 -7.31 12.08
C ILE A 106 -5.76 -8.02 11.33
N LEU A 107 -5.81 -7.94 10.00
CA LEU A 107 -4.69 -8.28 9.14
C LEU A 107 -3.86 -7.02 8.85
N LYS A 108 -2.62 -7.01 9.33
CA LYS A 108 -1.61 -6.00 8.97
C LYS A 108 -0.81 -6.51 7.79
N ILE A 109 -0.89 -5.81 6.66
CA ILE A 109 -0.05 -6.03 5.48
C ILE A 109 0.99 -4.92 5.46
N GLU A 110 2.26 -5.28 5.41
CA GLU A 110 3.39 -4.37 5.23
C GLU A 110 4.11 -4.73 3.93
N ILE A 111 4.31 -3.74 3.06
CA ILE A 111 5.16 -3.90 1.88
C ILE A 111 6.25 -2.83 1.87
N LYS A 112 7.49 -3.26 1.65
CA LYS A 112 8.66 -2.39 1.62
C LYS A 112 9.37 -2.51 0.27
N ASN A 113 9.74 -1.37 -0.32
CA ASN A 113 10.57 -1.32 -1.50
C ASN A 113 11.51 -0.11 -1.49
N SER A 114 12.61 -0.17 -2.23
CA SER A 114 13.51 0.97 -2.42
C SER A 114 13.13 1.75 -3.68
N THR A 115 13.09 3.08 -3.60
CA THR A 115 12.63 3.98 -4.65
C THR A 115 13.57 5.17 -4.87
N ASN A 116 13.32 5.95 -5.93
CA ASN A 116 14.06 7.16 -6.27
C ASN A 116 13.26 8.41 -5.88
N GLU A 117 13.91 9.57 -5.92
CA GLU A 117 13.30 10.85 -5.54
C GLU A 117 12.02 11.18 -6.34
N ILE A 118 11.99 10.88 -7.64
CA ILE A 118 10.84 11.14 -8.52
C ILE A 118 9.61 10.37 -8.04
N HIS A 119 9.76 9.08 -7.79
CA HIS A 119 8.68 8.21 -7.33
C HIS A 119 8.29 8.52 -5.88
N LYS A 120 9.26 8.85 -5.02
CA LYS A 120 9.02 9.32 -3.66
C LYS A 120 8.12 10.56 -3.66
N ASN A 121 8.44 11.58 -4.45
CA ASN A 121 7.64 12.80 -4.56
C ASN A 121 6.22 12.52 -5.09
N LYS A 122 6.07 11.59 -6.06
CA LYS A 122 4.76 11.14 -6.55
C LYS A 122 3.92 10.48 -5.45
N LEU A 123 4.55 9.68 -4.59
CA LEU A 123 3.89 9.05 -3.45
C LEU A 123 3.45 10.09 -2.41
N GLU A 124 4.31 11.04 -2.03
CA GLU A 124 3.97 12.10 -1.06
C GLU A 124 2.79 12.96 -1.54
N ASN A 125 2.74 13.28 -2.83
CA ASN A 125 1.59 13.96 -3.42
C ASN A 125 0.30 13.11 -3.35
N SER A 126 0.42 11.79 -3.53
CA SER A 126 -0.71 10.88 -3.42
C SER A 126 -1.20 10.73 -1.97
N ILE A 127 -0.28 10.65 -1.01
CA ILE A 127 -0.56 10.65 0.44
C ILE A 127 -1.25 11.95 0.85
N SER A 128 -0.78 13.10 0.37
CA SER A 128 -1.39 14.39 0.66
C SER A 128 -2.85 14.45 0.17
N ALA A 129 -3.13 13.89 -1.02
CA ALA A 129 -4.49 13.77 -1.53
C ALA A 129 -5.37 12.80 -0.71
N LEU A 130 -4.79 11.72 -0.17
CA LEU A 130 -5.49 10.76 0.70
C LEU A 130 -5.89 11.36 2.05
N ILE A 131 -5.00 12.15 2.66
CA ILE A 131 -5.23 12.77 3.97
C ILE A 131 -6.26 13.90 3.86
N ASN A 132 -6.24 14.66 2.77
CA ASN A 132 -7.19 15.74 2.49
C ASN A 132 -8.50 15.18 1.93
N ARG A 133 -9.24 14.40 2.74
CA ARG A 133 -10.51 13.65 2.48
C ARG A 133 -11.68 14.40 1.79
N ASN A 134 -11.47 15.60 1.25
CA ASN A 134 -12.50 16.49 0.72
C ASN A 134 -12.45 16.65 -0.81
N SER A 135 -12.05 15.62 -1.55
CA SER A 135 -11.90 15.75 -3.01
C SER A 135 -12.42 14.57 -3.79
N ASP A 136 -13.75 14.41 -3.75
CA ASP A 136 -14.46 13.72 -4.83
C ASP A 136 -14.10 14.33 -6.19
N GLU A 137 -13.78 15.63 -6.27
CA GLU A 137 -13.26 16.27 -7.48
C GLU A 137 -11.88 15.73 -7.93
N ILE A 138 -10.94 15.47 -7.00
CA ILE A 138 -9.63 14.87 -7.35
C ILE A 138 -9.82 13.43 -7.82
N TYR A 139 -10.72 12.68 -7.18
CA TYR A 139 -11.08 11.32 -7.57
C TYR A 139 -11.69 11.29 -8.98
N ILE A 140 -12.70 12.12 -9.24
CA ILE A 140 -13.39 12.21 -10.53
C ILE A 140 -12.45 12.73 -11.63
N ASN A 141 -11.60 13.72 -11.36
CA ASN A 141 -10.63 14.20 -12.34
C ASN A 141 -9.57 13.15 -12.67
N LYS A 142 -9.09 12.38 -11.69
CA LYS A 142 -8.15 11.28 -11.93
C LYS A 142 -8.77 10.12 -12.73
N LEU A 143 -10.07 9.85 -12.53
CA LEU A 143 -10.82 8.87 -13.32
C LEU A 143 -11.12 9.34 -14.76
N LYS A 144 -11.40 10.63 -14.96
CA LYS A 144 -11.65 11.21 -16.29
C LYS A 144 -10.39 11.27 -17.15
N ASN A 145 -9.23 11.51 -16.54
CA ASN A 145 -7.93 11.56 -17.24
C ASN A 145 -7.33 10.15 -17.52
N ARG A 146 -8.19 9.14 -17.68
CA ARG A 146 -7.80 7.76 -17.96
C ARG A 146 -7.62 7.53 -19.47
N ASP A 147 -7.17 8.54 -20.20
CA ASP A 147 -6.89 8.43 -21.62
C ASP A 147 -5.64 7.57 -21.82
N GLY A 148 -5.87 6.43 -22.49
CA GLY A 148 -4.92 5.52 -23.12
C GLY A 148 -3.46 5.54 -22.66
N ASN A 149 -3.06 4.46 -21.99
CA ASN A 149 -1.69 3.93 -21.82
C ASN A 149 -0.85 4.35 -20.60
N GLU A 150 -1.30 5.23 -19.70
CA GLU A 150 -0.64 5.41 -18.40
C GLU A 150 -1.58 5.15 -17.21
N PRO A 151 -1.37 4.09 -16.41
CA PRO A 151 -2.10 3.89 -15.17
C PRO A 151 -1.63 4.95 -14.17
N ASN A 152 -2.49 5.95 -13.95
CA ASN A 152 -2.20 7.08 -13.08
C ASN A 152 -2.04 6.59 -11.63
N SER A 153 -0.87 6.89 -11.08
CA SER A 153 -0.13 6.09 -10.10
C SER A 153 -0.59 6.22 -8.63
N GLY A 154 -1.50 7.16 -8.34
CA GLY A 154 -2.07 7.37 -7.00
C GLY A 154 -3.52 6.89 -6.88
N ILE A 155 -4.11 6.38 -7.96
CA ILE A 155 -5.53 5.97 -7.99
C ILE A 155 -5.74 4.67 -7.20
N GLY A 156 -4.83 3.69 -7.31
CA GLY A 156 -4.93 2.43 -6.57
C GLY A 156 -5.05 2.64 -5.06
N LEU A 157 -4.15 3.45 -4.46
CA LEU A 157 -4.21 3.76 -3.03
C LEU A 157 -5.45 4.60 -2.64
N LEU A 158 -5.92 5.49 -3.53
CA LEU A 158 -7.16 6.25 -3.35
C LEU A 158 -8.40 5.36 -3.39
N LEU A 159 -8.45 4.38 -4.31
CA LEU A 159 -9.50 3.37 -4.39
C LEU A 159 -9.52 2.51 -3.13
N LEU A 160 -8.35 2.03 -2.68
CA LEU A 160 -8.25 1.23 -1.45
C LEU A 160 -8.81 1.97 -0.24
N SER A 161 -8.53 3.27 -0.10
CA SER A 161 -9.02 4.04 1.05
C SER A 161 -10.50 4.45 0.94
N LYS A 162 -11.10 4.42 -0.26
CA LYS A 162 -12.48 4.86 -0.49
C LYS A 162 -13.46 3.68 -0.50
N ASP A 163 -13.08 2.60 -1.18
CA ASP A 163 -13.97 1.48 -1.48
C ASP A 163 -13.80 0.30 -0.52
N PHE A 164 -12.75 0.31 0.31
CA PHE A 164 -12.46 -0.75 1.27
C PHE A 164 -12.24 -0.19 2.69
N PRO A 165 -12.57 -0.95 3.76
CA PRO A 165 -12.30 -0.56 5.14
C PRO A 165 -10.81 -0.73 5.50
N VAL A 166 -9.94 -0.11 4.71
CA VAL A 166 -8.48 -0.19 4.85
C VAL A 166 -7.96 1.09 5.50
N ARG A 167 -7.20 0.94 6.58
CA ARG A 167 -6.42 2.05 7.15
C ARG A 167 -5.01 1.98 6.57
N LEU A 168 -4.59 3.02 5.87
CA LEU A 168 -3.24 3.11 5.28
C LEU A 168 -2.29 3.91 6.16
N GLY A 169 -1.04 3.45 6.25
CA GLY A 169 0.08 4.12 6.88
C GLY A 169 1.33 4.01 6.02
N PHE A 170 2.19 5.02 6.08
CA PHE A 170 3.39 5.10 5.24
C PHE A 170 4.59 5.50 6.08
N LEU A 171 5.75 4.92 5.77
CA LEU A 171 7.06 5.37 6.24
C LEU A 171 7.94 5.56 5.01
N ILE A 172 8.58 6.72 4.94
CA ILE A 172 9.62 7.01 3.95
C ILE A 172 10.89 7.27 4.74
N ASN A 173 12.00 6.66 4.33
CA ASN A 173 13.31 6.85 4.93
C ASN A 173 14.37 7.03 3.83
N GLU A 174 15.13 8.13 3.85
CA GLU A 174 16.28 8.27 2.96
C GLU A 174 17.43 7.38 3.45
N VAL A 175 17.90 6.47 2.58
CA VAL A 175 18.96 5.50 2.91
C VAL A 175 20.29 5.87 2.27
N SER A 176 20.25 6.61 1.16
CA SER A 176 21.40 7.26 0.53
C SER A 176 20.87 8.39 -0.35
N HIS A 177 21.75 9.30 -0.78
CA HIS A 177 21.35 10.45 -1.57
C HIS A 177 20.48 10.05 -2.79
N GLY A 178 19.23 10.50 -2.81
CA GLY A 178 18.27 10.20 -3.88
C GLY A 178 17.76 8.74 -3.91
N THR A 179 17.93 8.00 -2.81
CA THR A 179 17.40 6.65 -2.61
C THR A 179 16.61 6.58 -1.31
N TYR A 180 15.38 6.10 -1.41
CA TYR A 180 14.44 6.08 -0.29
C TYR A 180 13.90 4.67 -0.10
N ASP A 181 13.91 4.17 1.13
CA ASP A 181 13.08 3.04 1.50
C ASP A 181 11.67 3.53 1.80
N VAL A 182 10.69 2.90 1.17
CA VAL A 182 9.27 3.15 1.39
C VAL A 182 8.66 1.90 1.99
N THR A 183 7.96 2.06 3.10
CA THR A 183 7.12 1.04 3.71
C THR A 183 5.67 1.51 3.67
N VAL A 184 4.80 0.73 3.06
CA VAL A 184 3.34 0.93 3.09
C VAL A 184 2.73 -0.12 4.00
N ARG A 185 1.90 0.32 4.94
CA ARG A 185 1.11 -0.53 5.84
C ARG A 185 -0.36 -0.39 5.52
N ALA A 186 -1.04 -1.50 5.32
CA ALA A 186 -2.49 -1.58 5.25
C ALA A 186 -3.00 -2.40 6.44
N TYR A 187 -4.02 -1.90 7.11
CA TYR A 187 -4.71 -2.60 8.18
C TYR A 187 -6.14 -2.86 7.75
N LEU A 188 -6.48 -4.14 7.66
CA LEU A 188 -7.81 -4.65 7.32
C LEU A 188 -8.48 -5.15 8.59
N ASP A 189 -9.60 -4.53 8.96
CA ASP A 189 -10.49 -5.08 9.98
C ASP A 189 -11.41 -6.11 9.32
N LEU A 190 -11.17 -7.39 9.60
CA LEU A 190 -11.86 -8.48 8.94
C LEU A 190 -13.35 -8.53 9.30
N ASN A 191 -13.75 -7.98 10.46
CA ASN A 191 -15.15 -7.86 10.82
C ASN A 191 -15.86 -6.72 10.08
N GLU A 192 -15.18 -5.61 9.82
CA GLU A 192 -15.73 -4.50 9.02
C GLU A 192 -15.95 -4.90 7.55
N VAL A 193 -15.05 -5.74 7.00
CA VAL A 193 -15.21 -6.31 5.66
C VAL A 193 -16.49 -7.13 5.56
N VAL A 194 -16.74 -8.01 6.54
CA VAL A 194 -17.99 -8.81 6.62
C VAL A 194 -19.23 -7.92 6.80
N LYS A 195 -19.17 -6.88 7.64
CA LYS A 195 -20.33 -6.01 7.95
C LYS A 195 -20.74 -5.08 6.80
N THR A 196 -19.78 -4.60 6.00
CA THR A 196 -20.08 -3.72 4.85
C THR A 196 -21.03 -4.42 3.86
N LYS A 197 -20.95 -5.74 3.76
CA LYS A 197 -21.86 -6.58 2.98
C LYS A 197 -23.27 -6.68 3.53
N LEU A 198 -23.45 -6.87 4.85
CA LEU A 198 -24.79 -6.97 5.45
C LEU A 198 -25.63 -5.72 5.16
N LYS A 199 -25.00 -4.53 5.14
CA LYS A 199 -25.67 -3.28 4.77
C LYS A 199 -26.02 -3.18 3.29
N ALA A 200 -25.20 -3.74 2.38
CA ALA A 200 -25.45 -3.72 0.94
C ALA A 200 -26.54 -4.71 0.49
N LEU A 201 -26.76 -5.80 1.23
CA LEU A 201 -27.79 -6.81 0.96
C LEU A 201 -29.14 -6.49 1.63
N SER A 202 -29.18 -5.52 2.55
CA SER A 202 -30.39 -5.07 3.25
C SER A 202 -31.05 -3.84 2.62
N VAL A 203 -30.70 -3.51 1.37
CA VAL A 203 -31.26 -2.40 0.58
C VAL A 203 -31.99 -2.97 -0.64
#